data_AF-A0A2W2B2B4-F1
#
_entry.id   AF-A0A2W2B2B4-F1
#
_cell.length_a   1.000
_cell.length_b   1.000
_cell.length_c   1.000
_cell.angle_alpha   90.00
_cell.angle_beta   90.00
_cell.angle_gamma   90.00
#
_symmetry.space_group_name_H-M   'P 1'
#
loop_
_entity.id
_entity.type
_entity.pdbx_description
1 polymer ?
#
loop_
_entity_poly.entity_id
_entity_poly.type
_entity_poly.pdbx_seq_one_letter_code
_entity_poly.pdbx_strand_id
1 'polypeptide(L)'
;MQRVEMYNASLPVPLSPAECRAIGKSIAKYTHRNFTPETFAQYVADTHTPEIQATRGRKGGKIGGAKSKRGAVATSARTLKPWETLGISRAWYYQLKKRGLVE
;
A
#
# COMPACT_ATOMS: atom_id res chain seq x y z
N MET A 1 4.94 27.12 0.35
CA MET A 1 6.20 27.68 -0.18
C MET A 1 7.37 26.79 0.20
N GLN A 2 7.53 26.46 1.48
CA GLN A 2 8.57 25.56 2.03
C GLN A 2 8.79 24.26 1.23
N ARG A 3 7.72 23.58 0.78
CA ARG A 3 7.87 22.33 0.01
C ARG A 3 8.50 22.53 -1.38
N VAL A 4 8.25 23.68 -2.03
CA VAL A 4 8.87 24.02 -3.32
C VAL A 4 10.36 24.30 -3.12
N GLU A 5 10.71 25.05 -2.07
CA GLU A 5 12.10 25.37 -1.73
C GLU A 5 12.89 24.11 -1.36
N MET A 6 12.28 23.17 -0.63
CA MET A 6 12.89 21.88 -0.30
C MET A 6 13.27 21.07 -1.55
N TYR A 7 12.40 21.01 -2.56
CA TYR A 7 12.74 20.34 -3.83
C TYR A 7 13.70 21.16 -4.68
N ASN A 8 13.61 22.50 -4.64
CA ASN A 8 14.51 23.40 -5.35
C ASN A 8 15.97 23.21 -4.90
N ALA A 9 16.19 22.94 -3.61
CA ALA A 9 17.52 22.69 -3.05
C ALA A 9 18.18 21.40 -3.60
N SER A 10 17.42 20.47 -4.15
CA SER A 10 17.96 19.27 -4.80
C SER A 10 18.41 19.49 -6.24
N LEU A 11 18.15 20.65 -6.84
CA LEU A 11 18.53 20.94 -8.21
C LEU A 11 20.03 21.30 -8.29
N PRO A 12 20.76 20.85 -9.35
CA PRO A 12 22.14 21.25 -9.57
C PRO A 12 22.33 22.76 -9.70
N VAL A 13 21.31 23.45 -10.22
CA VAL A 13 21.22 24.92 -10.29
C VAL A 13 19.86 25.34 -9.71
N PRO A 14 19.80 25.81 -8.45
CA PRO A 14 18.54 26.20 -7.82
C PRO A 14 17.93 27.47 -8.43
N LEU A 15 16.60 27.53 -8.43
CA LEU A 15 15.83 28.72 -8.79
C LEU A 15 15.94 29.82 -7.71
N SER A 16 15.57 31.04 -8.09
CA SER A 16 15.55 32.16 -7.15
C SER A 16 14.43 32.02 -6.10
N PRO A 17 14.59 32.62 -4.90
CA PRO A 17 13.52 32.61 -3.89
C PRO A 17 12.22 33.28 -4.37
N ALA A 18 12.28 34.22 -5.31
CA ALA A 18 11.08 34.85 -5.87
C ALA A 18 10.28 33.87 -6.74
N GLU A 19 10.97 33.09 -7.57
CA GLU A 19 10.34 32.06 -8.42
C GLU A 19 9.73 30.94 -7.58
N CYS A 20 10.45 30.46 -6.56
CA CYS A 20 9.89 29.45 -5.63
C CYS A 20 8.61 29.94 -4.94
N ARG A 21 8.58 31.23 -4.54
CA ARG A 21 7.38 31.86 -3.96
C ARG A 21 6.25 31.96 -4.99
N ALA A 22 6.55 32.34 -6.23
CA ALA A 22 5.55 32.44 -7.29
C ALA A 22 4.89 31.07 -7.58
N ILE A 23 5.71 30.02 -7.76
CA ILE A 23 5.25 28.64 -7.97
C ILE A 23 4.41 28.19 -6.77
N GLY A 24 4.93 28.37 -5.55
CA GLY A 24 4.24 27.99 -4.32
C GLY A 24 2.90 28.71 -4.15
N LYS A 25 2.83 30.00 -4.48
CA LYS A 25 1.59 30.80 -4.39
C LYS A 25 0.57 30.39 -5.43
N SER A 26 1.00 30.08 -6.65
CA SER A 26 0.12 29.60 -7.73
C SER A 26 -0.56 28.28 -7.33
N ILE A 27 0.24 27.29 -6.92
CA ILE A 27 -0.27 25.99 -6.49
C ILE A 27 -1.19 26.15 -5.28
N ALA A 28 -0.76 26.87 -4.24
CA ALA A 28 -1.56 27.05 -3.03
C ALA A 28 -2.93 27.68 -3.30
N LYS A 29 -2.98 28.71 -4.17
CA LYS A 29 -4.26 29.33 -4.57
C LYS A 29 -5.15 28.35 -5.32
N TYR A 30 -4.59 27.60 -6.27
CA TYR A 30 -5.37 26.64 -7.04
C TYR A 30 -5.90 25.51 -6.15
N THR A 31 -5.07 24.92 -5.30
CA THR A 31 -5.48 23.80 -4.44
C THR A 31 -6.51 24.25 -3.41
N HIS A 32 -6.28 25.40 -2.76
CA HIS A 32 -7.23 25.94 -1.78
C HIS A 32 -8.59 26.27 -2.39
N ARG A 33 -8.63 26.71 -3.65
CA ARG A 33 -9.89 27.04 -4.33
C ARG A 33 -10.65 25.81 -4.81
N ASN A 34 -9.95 24.79 -5.31
CA ASN A 34 -10.59 23.69 -6.06
C ASN A 34 -10.71 22.38 -5.28
N PHE A 35 -9.95 22.19 -4.19
CA PHE A 35 -9.97 20.96 -3.40
C PHE A 35 -10.60 21.23 -2.05
N THR A 36 -11.89 20.91 -1.94
CA THR A 36 -12.66 20.96 -0.70
C THR A 36 -13.09 19.55 -0.26
N PRO A 37 -13.46 19.34 1.00
CA PRO A 37 -13.98 18.05 1.47
C PRO A 37 -15.15 17.54 0.63
N GLU A 38 -16.02 18.45 0.15
CA GLU A 38 -17.18 18.12 -0.67
C GLU A 38 -16.76 17.64 -2.05
N THR A 39 -15.82 18.33 -2.70
CA THR A 39 -15.29 17.88 -4.01
C THR A 39 -14.57 16.53 -3.90
N PHE A 40 -13.90 16.28 -2.77
CA PHE A 40 -13.28 14.99 -2.50
C PHE A 40 -14.32 13.90 -2.25
N ALA A 41 -15.37 14.19 -1.46
CA ALA A 41 -16.47 13.27 -1.22
C ALA A 41 -17.20 12.91 -2.52
N GLN A 42 -17.44 13.87 -3.40
CA GLN A 42 -18.01 13.65 -4.72
C GLN A 42 -17.11 12.74 -5.57
N TYR A 43 -15.81 13.05 -5.64
CA TYR A 43 -14.85 12.17 -6.33
C TYR A 43 -14.88 10.74 -5.78
N VAL A 44 -14.97 10.57 -4.46
CA VAL A 44 -15.08 9.24 -3.84
C VAL A 44 -16.38 8.56 -4.28
N ALA A 45 -17.53 9.24 -4.21
CA ALA A 45 -18.80 8.70 -4.67
C ALA A 45 -18.76 8.25 -6.13
N ASP A 46 -18.15 9.05 -7.01
CA ASP A 46 -18.08 8.78 -8.45
C ASP A 46 -17.11 7.63 -8.80
N THR A 47 -16.05 7.46 -8.00
CA THR A 47 -14.92 6.57 -8.38
C THR A 47 -14.72 5.36 -7.46
N HIS A 48 -15.39 5.29 -6.31
CA HIS A 48 -15.24 4.23 -5.32
C HIS A 48 -16.49 3.35 -5.17
N THR A 49 -17.36 3.30 -6.18
CA THR A 49 -18.46 2.33 -6.15
C THR A 49 -17.91 0.89 -6.08
N PRO A 50 -18.65 -0.04 -5.45
CA PRO A 50 -18.24 -1.43 -5.33
C PRO A 50 -17.85 -2.06 -6.67
N GLU A 51 -18.53 -1.70 -7.76
CA GLU A 51 -18.32 -2.22 -9.10
C GLU A 51 -16.99 -1.74 -9.69
N ILE A 52 -16.67 -0.44 -9.52
CA ILE A 52 -15.41 0.15 -9.98
C ILE A 52 -14.24 -0.46 -9.19
N GLN A 53 -14.37 -0.55 -7.86
CA GLN A 53 -13.35 -1.14 -7.01
C GLN A 53 -13.15 -2.63 -7.27
N ALA A 54 -14.23 -3.40 -7.47
CA ALA A 54 -14.15 -4.81 -7.84
C ALA A 54 -13.44 -5.00 -9.19
N THR A 55 -13.72 -4.14 -10.18
CA THR A 55 -13.05 -4.19 -11.49
C THR A 55 -11.55 -3.87 -11.37
N ARG A 56 -11.18 -2.84 -10.59
CA ARG A 56 -9.78 -2.51 -10.28
C ARG A 56 -9.08 -3.65 -9.54
N GLY A 57 -9.73 -4.21 -8.52
CA GLY A 57 -9.24 -5.33 -7.74
C GLY A 57 -9.05 -6.59 -8.60
N ARG A 58 -9.96 -6.88 -9.53
CA ARG A 58 -9.82 -7.98 -10.49
C ARG A 58 -8.62 -7.79 -11.42
N LYS A 59 -8.43 -6.58 -11.96
CA LYS A 59 -7.26 -6.25 -12.80
C LYS A 59 -5.96 -6.37 -12.00
N GLY A 60 -5.93 -5.83 -10.79
CA GLY A 60 -4.79 -5.94 -9.87
C GLY A 60 -4.49 -7.38 -9.46
N GLY A 61 -5.52 -8.19 -9.19
CA GLY A 61 -5.41 -9.61 -8.86
C GLY A 61 -4.96 -10.48 -10.04
N LYS A 62 -5.33 -10.16 -11.28
CA LYS A 62 -4.81 -10.84 -12.48
C LYS A 62 -3.32 -10.58 -12.68
N ILE A 63 -2.85 -9.38 -12.38
CA ILE A 63 -1.43 -8.99 -12.48
C ILE A 63 -0.63 -9.45 -11.24
N GLY A 64 -1.29 -9.56 -10.07
CA GLY A 64 -0.67 -9.75 -8.76
C GLY A 64 -1.00 -11.07 -8.04
N GLY A 65 -1.83 -11.95 -8.59
CA GLY A 65 -2.15 -13.25 -8.00
C GLY A 65 -0.93 -14.19 -7.93
N ALA A 66 0.03 -14.01 -8.84
CA ALA A 66 1.33 -14.68 -8.82
C ALA A 66 2.39 -13.93 -7.96
N LYS A 67 2.12 -12.68 -7.57
CA LYS A 67 3.00 -11.82 -6.77
C LYS A 67 2.23 -11.26 -5.58
N SER A 68 1.74 -12.14 -4.72
CA SER A 68 1.57 -11.75 -3.33
C SER A 68 2.89 -11.12 -2.86
N LYS A 69 2.89 -9.81 -2.53
CA LYS A 69 4.05 -9.19 -1.86
C LYS A 69 4.31 -9.82 -0.49
N ARG A 70 3.33 -10.53 0.08
CA ARG A 70 3.54 -11.40 1.25
C ARG A 70 4.25 -12.66 0.75
N GLY A 71 5.58 -12.66 0.84
CA GLY A 71 6.38 -13.86 0.69
C GLY A 71 6.05 -14.90 1.77
N ALA A 72 6.60 -16.11 1.64
CA ALA A 72 6.52 -17.09 2.71
C ALA A 72 7.18 -16.53 3.98
N VAL A 73 6.48 -16.57 5.10
CA VAL A 73 7.06 -16.20 6.39
C VAL A 73 7.99 -17.33 6.81
N ALA A 74 9.29 -17.04 6.89
CA ALA A 74 10.33 -18.04 7.18
C ALA A 74 10.06 -18.86 8.45
N THR A 75 9.47 -18.22 9.46
CA THR A 75 9.15 -18.82 10.76
C THR A 75 7.78 -19.50 10.82
N SER A 76 7.02 -19.51 9.73
CA SER A 76 5.71 -20.17 9.73
C SER A 76 5.84 -21.68 9.80
N ALA A 77 4.92 -22.36 10.49
CA ALA A 77 4.86 -23.83 10.50
C ALA A 77 4.76 -24.44 9.09
N ARG A 78 4.19 -23.70 8.12
CA ARG A 78 4.16 -24.11 6.71
C ARG A 78 5.55 -24.14 6.06
N THR A 79 6.46 -23.28 6.50
CA THR A 79 7.83 -23.17 5.99
C THR A 79 8.78 -24.09 6.74
N LEU A 80 8.70 -24.11 8.08
CA LEU A 80 9.54 -24.95 8.95
C LEU A 80 9.15 -26.43 8.92
N LYS A 81 7.89 -26.73 8.59
CA LYS A 81 7.33 -28.09 8.48
C LYS A 81 7.70 -29.03 9.66
N PRO A 82 7.32 -28.67 10.89
CA PRO A 82 7.68 -29.44 12.09
C PRO A 82 7.16 -30.89 12.08
N TRP A 83 6.15 -31.21 11.28
CA TRP A 83 5.70 -32.59 11.12
C TRP A 83 6.73 -33.49 10.42
N GLU A 84 7.58 -32.94 9.54
CA GLU A 84 8.66 -33.71 8.90
C GLU A 84 9.73 -34.12 9.94
N THR A 85 10.10 -33.22 10.86
CA THR A 85 11.07 -33.53 11.94
C THR A 85 10.50 -34.50 12.97
N LEU A 86 9.19 -34.43 13.22
CA LEU A 86 8.47 -35.35 14.11
C LEU A 86 8.17 -36.71 13.46
N GLY A 87 8.44 -36.90 12.17
CA GLY A 87 8.15 -38.14 11.45
C GLY A 87 6.65 -38.44 11.30
N ILE A 88 5.80 -37.42 11.38
CA ILE A 88 4.33 -37.57 11.29
C ILE A 88 3.77 -36.83 10.07
N SER A 89 2.54 -37.16 9.70
CA SER A 89 1.85 -36.42 8.64
C SER A 89 1.47 -35.01 9.09
N ARG A 90 1.42 -34.07 8.14
CA ARG A 90 0.92 -32.70 8.37
C ARG A 90 -0.46 -32.68 9.02
N ALA A 91 -1.36 -33.55 8.56
CA ALA A 91 -2.73 -33.63 9.08
C ALA A 91 -2.72 -34.05 10.56
N TRP A 92 -1.90 -35.04 10.91
CA TRP A 92 -1.77 -35.51 12.28
C TRP A 92 -1.19 -34.44 13.21
N TYR A 93 -0.17 -33.69 12.77
CA TYR A 93 0.38 -32.57 13.53
C TYR A 93 -0.68 -31.54 13.91
N TYR A 94 -1.54 -31.09 12.98
CA TYR A 94 -2.60 -30.13 13.30
C TYR A 94 -3.71 -30.72 14.19
N GLN A 95 -3.96 -32.04 14.12
CA GLN A 95 -4.87 -32.72 15.05
C GLN A 95 -4.30 -32.77 16.46
N LEU A 96 -3.01 -33.10 16.61
CA LEU A 96 -2.31 -33.06 17.91
C LEU A 96 -2.25 -31.65 18.48
N LYS A 97 -1.98 -30.64 17.63
CA LYS A 97 -1.96 -29.23 18.03
C LYS A 97 -3.33 -28.78 18.56
N LYS A 98 -4.42 -29.19 17.91
CA LYS A 98 -5.79 -28.94 18.40
C LYS A 98 -6.05 -29.60 19.76
N ARG A 99 -5.38 -30.72 20.05
CA ARG A 99 -5.45 -31.44 21.32
C ARG A 99 -4.47 -30.91 22.38
N GLY A 100 -3.63 -29.92 22.06
CA GLY A 100 -2.62 -29.36 22.97
C GLY A 100 -1.40 -30.28 23.19
N LEU A 101 -1.20 -31.27 22.32
CA LEU A 101 -0.14 -32.28 22.46
C LEU A 101 1.17 -31.89 21.75
N VAL A 102 1.14 -30.85 20.92
CA VAL A 102 2.30 -30.27 20.23
C VAL A 102 2.10 -28.76 20.13
N GLU A 103 3.21 -28.00 20.08
CA GLU A 103 3.20 -26.53 19.95
C GLU A 103 2.75 -26.01 18.59
#